data_AF-A0A8H3F7J3-F1
#
_entry.id   AF-A0A8H3F7J3-F1
#
_cell.length_a   1.000
_cell.length_b   1.000
_cell.length_c   1.000
_cell.angle_alpha   90.00
_cell.angle_beta   90.00
_cell.angle_gamma   90.00
#
_symmetry.space_group_name_H-M   'P 1'
#
loop_
_entity.id
_entity.type
_entity.pdbx_description
1 polymer ?
#
loop_
_entity_poly.entity_id
_entity_poly.type
_entity_poly.pdbx_seq_one_letter_code
_entity_poly.pdbx_strand_id
1 'polypeptide(L)'
;MAEQKYFDRYPTFEPDPNAGLLKNFEQLTISNGWQPNSKKHKKERKAYLIAAAETHIESIDSGGAAERLAGLQGLCRELQISPIPTSITQCKKELKKVNVCIIDLIDSRRLHTQVKVFQSYHALQQHVTTRKHFFPLIDGKKKSNGLLKVLLRKILG
;
A
#
# COMPACT_ATOMS: atom_id res chain seq x y z
N MET A 1 -11.14 -5.64 -9.39
CA MET A 1 -10.56 -4.70 -8.39
C MET A 1 -9.66 -3.69 -9.09
N ALA A 2 -9.25 -2.58 -8.45
CA ALA A 2 -8.52 -1.50 -9.12
C ALA A 2 -7.15 -1.94 -9.69
N GLU A 3 -6.44 -2.82 -8.99
CA GLU A 3 -5.17 -3.38 -9.43
C GLU A 3 -5.34 -4.25 -10.69
N GLN A 4 -6.35 -5.12 -10.73
CA GLN A 4 -6.68 -5.87 -11.94
C GLN A 4 -6.96 -4.94 -13.14
N LYS A 5 -7.79 -3.91 -12.93
CA LYS A 5 -8.07 -2.89 -13.96
C LYS A 5 -6.82 -2.16 -14.46
N TYR A 6 -5.79 -2.03 -13.61
CA TYR A 6 -4.51 -1.47 -14.04
C TYR A 6 -3.79 -2.41 -15.01
N PHE A 7 -3.75 -3.71 -14.71
CA PHE A 7 -3.12 -4.75 -15.53
C PHE A 7 -3.87 -5.05 -16.83
N ASP A 8 -5.20 -4.90 -16.85
CA ASP A 8 -6.03 -5.10 -18.06
C ASP A 8 -5.62 -4.18 -19.24
N ARG A 9 -4.83 -3.11 -18.98
CA ARG A 9 -4.24 -2.24 -20.01
C ARG A 9 -3.03 -2.87 -20.73
N TYR A 10 -2.56 -4.02 -20.25
CA TYR A 10 -1.38 -4.74 -20.71
C TYR A 10 -1.73 -6.23 -20.93
N PRO A 11 -2.53 -6.57 -21.95
CA PRO A 11 -3.09 -7.92 -22.12
C PRO A 11 -2.04 -9.03 -22.34
N THR A 12 -0.80 -8.67 -22.70
CA THR A 12 0.32 -9.61 -22.88
C THR A 12 1.14 -9.81 -21.61
N PHE A 13 0.77 -9.17 -20.51
CA PHE A 13 1.47 -9.27 -19.23
C PHE A 13 0.58 -9.98 -18.20
N GLU A 14 1.11 -11.05 -17.61
CA GLU A 14 0.47 -11.77 -16.52
C GLU A 14 1.20 -11.45 -15.19
N PRO A 15 0.53 -10.80 -14.21
CA PRO A 15 1.15 -10.53 -12.92
C PRO A 15 1.29 -11.82 -12.09
N ASP A 16 2.44 -12.00 -11.44
CA ASP A 16 2.64 -13.07 -10.47
C ASP A 16 1.94 -12.70 -9.14
N PRO A 17 0.86 -13.40 -8.75
CA PRO A 17 0.14 -13.09 -7.51
C PRO A 17 1.01 -13.26 -6.26
N ASN A 18 2.03 -14.14 -6.33
CA ASN A 18 2.93 -14.49 -5.25
C ASN A 18 4.24 -13.67 -5.27
N ALA A 19 4.33 -12.65 -6.12
CA ALA A 19 5.43 -11.69 -6.12
C ALA A 19 5.03 -10.38 -5.43
N GLY A 20 6.00 -9.68 -4.83
CA GLY A 20 5.79 -8.34 -4.31
C GLY A 20 5.44 -7.33 -5.42
N LEU A 21 4.87 -6.19 -5.04
CA LEU A 21 4.44 -5.11 -5.93
C LEU A 21 5.57 -4.66 -6.86
N LEU A 22 6.74 -4.34 -6.30
CA LEU A 22 7.82 -3.79 -7.11
C LEU A 22 8.43 -4.82 -8.07
N LYS A 23 8.40 -6.11 -7.73
CA LYS A 23 8.83 -7.19 -8.61
C LYS A 23 7.89 -7.33 -9.81
N ASN A 24 6.57 -7.32 -9.57
CA ASN A 24 5.59 -7.31 -10.67
C ASN A 24 5.74 -6.07 -11.56
N PHE A 25 5.97 -4.90 -10.97
CA PHE A 25 6.17 -3.68 -11.73
C PHE A 25 7.47 -3.70 -12.56
N GLU A 26 8.53 -4.30 -12.05
CA GLU A 26 9.78 -4.51 -12.78
C GLU A 26 9.58 -5.46 -13.97
N GLN A 27 8.88 -6.58 -13.80
CA GLN A 27 8.54 -7.49 -14.90
C GLN A 27 7.68 -6.81 -15.97
N LEU A 28 6.69 -5.99 -15.56
CA LEU A 28 5.87 -5.21 -16.48
C LEU A 28 6.72 -4.19 -17.26
N THR A 29 7.65 -3.52 -16.57
CA THR A 29 8.60 -2.57 -17.16
C THR A 29 9.45 -3.22 -18.24
N ILE A 30 9.98 -4.42 -17.97
CA ILE A 30 10.77 -5.21 -18.92
C ILE A 30 9.90 -5.63 -20.12
N SER A 31 8.72 -6.19 -19.87
CA SER A 31 7.79 -6.65 -20.93
C SER A 31 7.39 -5.53 -21.90
N ASN A 32 7.31 -4.28 -21.42
CA ASN A 32 6.92 -3.14 -22.23
C ASN A 32 8.11 -2.29 -22.71
N GLY A 33 9.36 -2.71 -22.46
CA GLY A 33 10.56 -1.99 -22.87
C GLY A 33 10.68 -0.57 -22.28
N TRP A 34 10.09 -0.32 -21.11
CA TRP A 34 10.12 1.01 -20.50
C TRP A 34 11.49 1.29 -19.89
N GLN A 35 12.11 2.40 -20.30
CA GLN A 35 13.37 2.83 -19.72
C GLN A 35 13.19 3.21 -18.24
N PRO A 36 14.00 2.66 -17.31
CA PRO A 36 13.96 3.04 -15.90
C PRO A 36 14.10 4.56 -15.73
N ASN A 37 13.37 5.12 -14.77
CA ASN A 37 13.35 6.56 -14.48
C ASN A 37 12.82 7.49 -15.60
N SER A 38 12.41 6.96 -16.76
CA SER A 38 11.71 7.73 -17.79
C SER A 38 10.38 8.32 -17.27
N LYS A 39 9.86 9.33 -17.97
CA LYS A 39 8.55 9.92 -17.65
C LYS A 39 7.44 8.85 -17.65
N LYS A 40 7.48 7.92 -18.61
CA LYS A 40 6.52 6.80 -18.71
C LYS A 40 6.65 5.85 -17.52
N HIS A 41 7.87 5.37 -17.23
CA HIS A 41 8.13 4.48 -16.09
C HIS A 41 7.64 5.08 -14.77
N LYS A 42 7.98 6.35 -14.48
CA LYS A 42 7.56 7.04 -13.25
C LYS A 42 6.03 7.19 -13.16
N LYS A 43 5.38 7.55 -14.29
CA LYS A 43 3.91 7.68 -14.37
C LYS A 43 3.23 6.34 -14.10
N GLU A 44 3.69 5.27 -14.74
CA GLU A 44 3.09 3.95 -14.60
C GLU A 44 3.35 3.35 -13.21
N ARG A 45 4.55 3.52 -12.65
CA ARG A 45 4.85 3.07 -11.28
C ARG A 45 3.88 3.69 -10.28
N LYS A 46 3.65 4.99 -10.40
CA LYS A 46 2.72 5.72 -9.55
C LYS A 46 1.28 5.22 -9.72
N ALA A 47 0.81 5.09 -10.96
CA ALA A 47 -0.54 4.60 -11.23
C ALA A 47 -0.76 3.18 -10.68
N TYR A 48 0.25 2.30 -10.84
CA TYR A 48 0.21 0.94 -10.31
C TYR A 48 0.10 0.91 -8.78
N LEU A 49 1.01 1.61 -8.09
CA LEU A 49 1.03 1.64 -6.62
C LEU A 49 -0.28 2.20 -6.04
N ILE A 50 -0.90 3.19 -6.70
CA ILE A 50 -2.21 3.70 -6.28
C ILE A 50 -3.29 2.64 -6.47
N ALA A 51 -3.35 1.98 -7.61
CA ALA A 51 -4.35 0.93 -7.88
C ALA A 51 -4.22 -0.27 -6.92
N ALA A 52 -2.99 -0.64 -6.57
CA ALA A 52 -2.70 -1.64 -5.54
C ALA A 52 -3.18 -1.17 -4.15
N ALA A 53 -2.87 0.06 -3.74
CA ALA A 53 -3.34 0.58 -2.45
C ALA A 53 -4.87 0.73 -2.38
N GLU A 54 -5.54 1.07 -3.47
CA GLU A 54 -7.00 1.08 -3.54
C GLU A 54 -7.58 -0.32 -3.32
N THR A 55 -6.97 -1.34 -3.94
CA THR A 55 -7.42 -2.73 -3.85
C THR A 55 -7.19 -3.33 -2.47
N HIS A 56 -6.02 -3.10 -1.89
CA HIS A 56 -5.60 -3.77 -0.66
C HIS A 56 -5.89 -2.93 0.60
N ILE A 57 -5.87 -1.61 0.54
CA ILE A 57 -5.99 -0.76 1.73
C ILE A 57 -7.34 -0.05 1.78
N GLU A 58 -7.74 0.67 0.73
CA GLU A 58 -9.00 1.44 0.77
C GLU A 58 -10.23 0.54 0.92
N SER A 59 -10.23 -0.63 0.29
CA SER A 59 -11.31 -1.61 0.37
C SER A 59 -11.64 -2.07 1.80
N ILE A 60 -10.68 -2.00 2.73
CA ILE A 60 -10.86 -2.38 4.15
C ILE A 60 -11.92 -1.50 4.84
N ASP A 61 -12.01 -0.22 4.47
CA ASP A 61 -12.94 0.74 5.06
C ASP A 61 -14.16 0.99 4.15
N SER A 62 -14.48 0.02 3.28
CA SER A 62 -15.67 0.03 2.43
C SER A 62 -16.80 -0.83 3.02
N GLY A 63 -18.04 -0.62 2.55
CA GLY A 63 -19.22 -1.38 2.99
C GLY A 63 -19.96 -0.78 4.19
N GLY A 64 -20.74 -1.62 4.87
CA GLY A 64 -21.54 -1.25 6.05
C GLY A 64 -20.69 -1.00 7.30
N ALA A 65 -21.27 -0.35 8.32
CA ALA A 65 -20.52 0.01 9.54
C ALA A 65 -19.87 -1.20 10.24
N ALA A 66 -20.55 -2.35 10.27
CA ALA A 66 -20.02 -3.57 10.87
C ALA A 66 -18.83 -4.14 10.08
N GLU A 67 -18.94 -4.21 8.75
CA GLU A 67 -17.87 -4.68 7.85
C GLU A 67 -16.62 -3.79 7.96
N ARG A 68 -16.83 -2.47 7.93
CA ARG A 68 -15.76 -1.48 8.10
C ARG A 68 -15.06 -1.60 9.43
N LEU A 69 -15.82 -1.76 10.53
CA LEU A 69 -15.24 -1.98 11.85
C LEU A 69 -14.41 -3.26 11.89
N ALA A 70 -14.95 -4.37 11.38
CA ALA A 70 -14.25 -5.65 11.34
C ALA A 70 -12.95 -5.57 10.52
N GLY A 71 -12.99 -4.93 9.35
CA GLY A 71 -11.83 -4.68 8.50
C GLY A 71 -10.76 -3.83 9.20
N LEU A 72 -11.15 -2.73 9.82
CA LEU A 72 -10.23 -1.85 10.56
C LEU A 72 -9.63 -2.55 11.78
N GLN A 73 -10.39 -3.37 12.50
CA GLN A 73 -9.88 -4.19 13.59
C GLN A 73 -8.93 -5.27 13.10
N GLY A 74 -9.20 -5.88 11.95
CA GLY A 74 -8.28 -6.79 11.26
C GLY A 74 -6.93 -6.13 10.98
N LEU A 75 -6.96 -4.94 10.37
CA LEU A 75 -5.75 -4.15 10.13
C LEU A 75 -5.04 -3.75 11.42
N CYS A 76 -5.77 -3.43 12.50
CA CYS A 76 -5.16 -3.16 13.80
C CYS A 76 -4.37 -4.37 14.32
N ARG A 77 -4.89 -5.60 14.15
CA ARG A 77 -4.16 -6.85 14.51
C ARG A 77 -2.92 -7.03 13.65
N GLU A 78 -3.05 -6.88 12.32
CA GLU A 78 -1.91 -6.98 11.39
C GLU A 78 -0.78 -6.01 11.77
N LEU A 79 -1.13 -4.81 12.22
CA LEU A 79 -0.21 -3.76 12.63
C LEU A 79 0.11 -3.75 14.13
N GLN A 80 -0.15 -4.87 14.82
CA GLN A 80 0.25 -5.09 16.22
C GLN A 80 -0.30 -4.04 17.22
N ILE A 81 -1.46 -3.44 16.93
CA ILE A 81 -2.14 -2.53 17.86
C ILE A 81 -2.82 -3.36 18.94
N SER A 82 -2.53 -3.08 20.20
CA SER A 82 -3.19 -3.69 21.37
C SER A 82 -3.43 -2.65 22.47
N PRO A 83 -4.61 -2.63 23.12
CA PRO A 83 -5.78 -3.45 22.82
C PRO A 83 -6.44 -3.09 21.47
N ILE A 84 -7.18 -4.03 20.88
CA ILE A 84 -7.90 -3.78 19.62
C ILE A 84 -9.05 -2.79 19.88
N PRO A 85 -9.10 -1.64 19.18
CA PRO A 85 -10.15 -0.66 19.43
C PRO A 85 -11.54 -1.16 19.00
N THR A 86 -12.59 -0.63 19.64
CA THR A 86 -13.96 -1.13 19.49
C THR A 86 -14.82 -0.28 18.55
N SER A 87 -14.27 0.80 17.98
CA SER A 87 -14.98 1.68 17.05
C SER A 87 -14.11 2.10 15.85
N ILE A 88 -14.76 2.45 14.75
CA ILE A 88 -14.12 2.94 13.51
C ILE A 88 -13.19 4.12 13.81
N THR A 89 -13.69 5.09 14.59
CA THR A 89 -12.94 6.31 14.93
C THR A 89 -11.69 5.99 15.76
N GLN A 90 -11.79 5.09 16.74
CA GLN A 90 -10.62 4.71 17.54
C GLN A 90 -9.62 3.89 16.72
N CYS A 91 -10.08 2.97 15.87
CA CYS A 91 -9.19 2.24 14.96
C CYS A 91 -8.37 3.20 14.10
N LYS A 92 -9.04 4.15 13.42
CA LYS A 92 -8.36 5.17 12.60
C LYS A 92 -7.39 6.02 13.42
N LYS A 93 -7.73 6.37 14.66
CA LYS A 93 -6.86 7.14 15.56
C LYS A 93 -5.56 6.39 15.89
N GLU A 94 -5.65 5.10 16.19
CA GLU A 94 -4.47 4.29 16.50
C GLU A 94 -3.65 3.96 15.25
N LEU A 95 -4.30 3.63 14.14
CA LEU A 95 -3.63 3.43 12.84
C LEU A 95 -2.86 4.67 12.40
N LYS A 96 -3.38 5.87 12.69
CA LYS A 96 -2.68 7.14 12.44
C LYS A 96 -1.39 7.29 13.25
N LYS A 97 -1.08 6.45 14.23
CA LYS A 97 0.20 6.50 14.97
C LYS A 97 1.24 5.51 14.46
N VAL A 98 0.80 4.49 13.71
CA VAL A 98 1.67 3.41 13.23
C VAL A 98 2.67 3.91 12.19
N ASN A 99 3.93 3.50 12.30
CA ASN A 99 4.92 3.72 11.25
C ASN A 99 5.07 2.41 10.46
N VAL A 100 4.50 2.37 9.26
CA VAL A 100 4.54 1.21 8.37
C VAL A 100 4.84 1.64 6.93
N CYS A 101 5.57 0.82 6.19
CA CYS A 101 5.76 1.02 4.75
C CYS A 101 4.54 0.48 4.01
N ILE A 102 3.89 1.31 3.19
CA ILE A 102 2.68 0.93 2.44
C ILE A 102 2.95 -0.23 1.48
N ILE A 103 4.12 -0.24 0.81
CA ILE A 103 4.49 -1.32 -0.10
C ILE A 103 4.66 -2.62 0.67
N ASP A 104 5.40 -2.60 1.78
CA ASP A 104 5.60 -3.80 2.61
C ASP A 104 4.31 -4.32 3.22
N LEU A 105 3.37 -3.44 3.58
CA LEU A 105 2.05 -3.85 4.06
C LEU A 105 1.30 -4.65 2.99
N ILE A 106 1.29 -4.16 1.75
CA ILE A 106 0.64 -4.88 0.65
C ILE A 106 1.39 -6.18 0.35
N ASP A 107 2.72 -6.14 0.27
CA ASP A 107 3.54 -7.32 0.01
C ASP A 107 3.36 -8.39 1.09
N SER A 108 3.25 -7.99 2.36
CA SER A 108 3.04 -8.93 3.47
C SER A 108 1.77 -9.76 3.30
N ARG A 109 0.70 -9.15 2.77
CA ARG A 109 -0.58 -9.83 2.51
C ARG A 109 -0.50 -10.78 1.33
N ARG A 110 0.19 -10.36 0.26
CA ARG A 110 0.42 -11.18 -0.93
C ARG A 110 1.29 -12.39 -0.64
N LEU A 111 2.30 -12.20 0.19
CA LEU A 111 3.31 -13.21 0.52
C LEU A 111 2.96 -14.00 1.79
N HIS A 112 1.81 -13.74 2.42
CA HIS A 112 1.40 -14.35 3.68
C HIS A 112 2.47 -14.26 4.79
N THR A 113 3.13 -13.10 4.89
CA THR A 113 4.15 -12.81 5.90
C THR A 113 3.68 -11.73 6.87
N GLN A 114 4.36 -11.59 8.00
CA GLN A 114 4.08 -10.50 8.93
C GLN A 114 4.68 -9.18 8.45
N VAL A 115 3.89 -8.12 8.42
CA VAL A 115 4.39 -6.77 8.11
C VAL A 115 5.26 -6.23 9.23
N LYS A 116 6.35 -5.55 8.85
CA LYS A 116 7.20 -4.85 9.81
C LYS A 116 6.56 -3.52 10.23
N VAL A 117 6.31 -3.38 11.54
CA VAL A 117 5.94 -2.11 12.17
C VAL A 117 7.19 -1.46 12.77
N PHE A 118 7.40 -0.18 12.47
CA PHE A 118 8.57 0.57 12.93
C PHE A 118 8.26 1.34 14.21
N GLN A 119 9.20 1.31 15.16
CA GLN A 119 9.06 2.02 16.44
C GLN A 119 9.16 3.54 16.29
N SER A 120 9.77 4.03 15.21
CA SER A 120 9.91 5.46 14.95
C SER A 120 9.75 5.81 13.48
N TYR A 121 9.40 7.07 13.23
CA TYR A 121 9.39 7.64 11.88
C TYR A 121 10.77 7.53 11.21
N HIS A 122 11.86 7.77 11.96
CA HIS A 122 13.22 7.69 11.41
C HIS A 122 13.57 6.27 10.93
N ALA A 123 13.19 5.24 11.70
CA ALA A 123 13.41 3.86 11.30
C ALA A 123 12.60 3.48 10.05
N LEU A 124 11.35 3.96 9.95
CA LEU A 124 10.55 3.82 8.72
C LEU A 124 11.20 4.54 7.53
N GLN A 125 11.63 5.78 7.72
CA GLN A 125 12.27 6.58 6.67
C GLN A 125 13.55 5.90 6.17
N GLN A 126 14.45 5.49 7.06
CA GLN A 126 15.66 4.77 6.71
C GLN A 126 15.34 3.52 5.88
N HIS A 127 14.39 2.70 6.34
CA HIS A 127 13.99 1.49 5.62
C HIS A 127 13.43 1.78 4.22
N VAL A 128 12.53 2.76 4.10
CA VAL A 128 11.94 3.15 2.81
C VAL A 128 13.01 3.66 1.85
N THR A 129 13.95 4.48 2.33
CA THR A 129 15.04 5.04 1.53
C THR A 129 16.02 3.95 1.09
N THR A 130 16.47 3.10 2.01
CA THR A 130 17.39 1.98 1.71
C THR A 130 16.79 1.01 0.70
N ARG A 131 15.50 0.65 0.84
CA ARG A 131 14.83 -0.27 -0.09
C ARG A 131 14.28 0.40 -1.35
N LYS A 132 14.28 1.73 -1.43
CA LYS A 132 13.60 2.51 -2.49
C LYS A 132 12.09 2.21 -2.56
N HIS A 133 11.47 1.87 -1.43
CA HIS A 133 10.04 1.55 -1.31
C HIS A 133 9.18 2.82 -1.17
N PHE A 134 9.41 3.81 -2.03
CA PHE A 134 8.68 5.07 -2.00
C PHE A 134 7.26 4.92 -2.56
N PHE A 135 6.27 5.28 -1.75
CA PHE A 135 4.87 5.42 -2.16
C PHE A 135 4.57 6.86 -2.61
N PRO A 136 3.81 7.09 -3.70
CA PRO A 136 3.53 8.42 -4.22
C PRO A 136 2.59 9.22 -3.30
N LEU A 137 3.15 9.92 -2.31
CA LEU A 137 2.40 10.60 -1.24
C LEU A 137 1.30 11.55 -1.74
N ILE A 138 1.65 12.47 -2.66
CA ILE A 138 0.73 13.52 -3.13
C ILE A 138 -0.48 12.88 -3.82
N ASP A 139 -0.22 11.90 -4.67
CA ASP A 139 -1.26 11.27 -5.48
C ASP A 139 -2.07 10.25 -4.69
N GLY A 140 -1.42 9.51 -3.79
CA GLY A 140 -2.11 8.71 -2.79
C GLY A 140 -3.10 9.57 -2.00
N LYS A 141 -2.68 10.73 -1.48
CA LYS A 141 -3.58 11.65 -0.76
C LYS A 141 -4.70 12.23 -1.61
N LYS A 142 -4.47 12.46 -2.91
CA LYS A 142 -5.49 13.00 -3.83
C LYS A 142 -6.52 11.95 -4.25
N LYS A 143 -6.11 10.69 -4.35
CA LYS A 143 -6.95 9.58 -4.80
C LYS A 143 -7.66 8.86 -3.66
N SER A 144 -7.16 8.98 -2.43
CA SER A 144 -7.77 8.38 -1.25
C SER A 144 -8.45 9.42 -0.35
N ASN A 145 -9.74 9.21 -0.08
CA ASN A 145 -10.47 9.90 0.99
C ASN A 145 -10.58 9.08 2.28
N GLY A 146 -10.04 7.86 2.31
CA GLY A 146 -10.26 6.89 3.36
C GLY A 146 -8.99 6.48 4.10
N LEU A 147 -8.71 5.18 4.10
CA LEU A 147 -7.78 4.53 5.03
C LEU A 147 -6.31 4.71 4.65
N LEU A 148 -5.98 4.77 3.36
CA LEU A 148 -4.62 5.01 2.89
C LEU A 148 -4.12 6.36 3.44
N LYS A 149 -4.94 7.41 3.42
CA LYS A 149 -4.59 8.71 3.98
C LYS A 149 -4.28 8.66 5.48
N VAL A 150 -4.90 7.76 6.23
CA VAL A 150 -4.63 7.55 7.67
C VAL A 150 -3.23 6.98 7.89
N LEU A 151 -2.82 6.03 7.04
CA LEU A 151 -1.53 5.33 7.14
C LEU A 151 -0.37 6.11 6.51
N LEU A 152 -0.64 6.96 5.51
CA LEU A 152 0.41 7.64 4.76
C LEU A 152 1.29 8.54 5.65
N ARG A 153 2.60 8.33 5.51
CA ARG A 153 3.65 9.19 6.08
C ARG A 153 4.37 9.95 4.98
N LYS A 154 4.64 11.23 5.23
CA LYS A 154 5.54 12.00 4.36
C LYS A 154 6.95 11.49 4.63
N ILE A 155 7.53 10.70 3.73
CA ILE A 155 8.93 10.28 3.79
C ILE A 155 9.75 11.30 3.00
N LEU A 156 10.74 11.92 3.65
CA LEU A 156 11.74 12.73 2.95
C LEU A 156 12.78 11.77 2.39
N GLY A 157 12.94 11.75 1.07
CA GLY A 157 13.94 10.96 0.36
C GLY A 157 14.94 11.87 -0.33
#